data_AF-A0A9N9KVN7-F1
#
_entry.id   AF-A0A9N9KVN7-F1
#
_cell.length_a   1.000
_cell.length_b   1.000
_cell.length_c   1.000
_cell.angle_alpha   90.00
_cell.angle_beta   90.00
_cell.angle_gamma   90.00
#
_symmetry.space_group_name_H-M   'P 1'
#
loop_
_entity.id
_entity.type
_entity.pdbx_description
1 polymer ?
#
loop_
_entity_poly.entity_id
_entity_poly.type
_entity_poly.pdbx_seq_one_letter_code
_entity_poly.pdbx_strand_id
1 'polypeptide(L)'
;MQLLALLISIISLLPSLISASACVAGGLATQVTQVGACCKSLAGTWYQFYPNQAICVVADDRLWAYKSCVGRVGYSDLDTKCIPGNGEGLSTAIGTPTAFTTGRETITAAA
;
A
#
# COMPACT_ATOMS: atom_id res chain seq x y z
N MET A 1 11.47 -5.84 -38.26
CA MET A 1 10.63 -6.67 -37.35
C MET A 1 11.28 -6.95 -36.00
N GLN A 2 12.60 -7.20 -35.94
CA GLN A 2 13.30 -7.59 -34.70
C GLN A 2 13.34 -6.52 -33.60
N LEU A 3 13.43 -5.24 -33.98
CA LEU A 3 13.40 -4.12 -33.04
C LEU A 3 12.05 -4.00 -32.31
N LEU A 4 10.94 -4.26 -33.04
CA LEU A 4 9.59 -4.21 -32.49
C LEU A 4 9.36 -5.34 -31.46
N ALA A 5 9.88 -6.53 -31.74
CA ALA A 5 9.82 -7.68 -30.83
C ALA A 5 10.64 -7.44 -29.55
N LEU A 6 11.78 -6.74 -29.65
CA LEU A 6 12.60 -6.35 -28.49
C LEU A 6 11.87 -5.32 -27.61
N LEU A 7 11.25 -4.30 -28.22
CA LEU A 7 10.48 -3.29 -27.49
C LEU A 7 9.29 -3.91 -26.73
N ILE A 8 8.55 -4.83 -27.36
CA ILE A 8 7.42 -5.51 -26.71
C ILE A 8 7.90 -6.36 -25.52
N SER A 9 9.04 -7.06 -25.68
CA SER A 9 9.63 -7.87 -24.60
C SER A 9 10.08 -7.02 -23.41
N ILE A 10 10.67 -5.85 -23.66
CA ILE A 10 11.07 -4.90 -22.60
C ILE A 10 9.85 -4.31 -21.90
N ILE A 11 8.77 -3.99 -22.63
CA ILE A 11 7.51 -3.50 -22.05
C ILE A 11 6.86 -4.53 -21.13
N SER A 12 6.92 -5.83 -21.46
CA SER A 12 6.46 -6.90 -20.57
C SER A 12 7.37 -7.14 -19.35
N LEU A 13 8.62 -6.68 -19.41
CA LEU A 13 9.62 -6.70 -18.32
C LEU A 13 9.64 -5.41 -17.51
N LEU A 14 8.75 -4.46 -17.79
CA LEU A 14 8.41 -3.35 -16.90
C LEU A 14 7.21 -3.82 -16.06
N PRO A 15 7.40 -4.67 -15.02
CA PRO A 15 6.39 -4.79 -13.99
C PRO A 15 6.14 -3.36 -13.55
N SER A 16 4.89 -2.99 -13.64
CA SER A 16 4.44 -1.62 -13.74
C SER A 16 5.15 -0.80 -12.67
N LEU A 17 6.04 0.13 -13.06
CA LEU A 17 6.54 1.19 -12.18
C LEU A 17 5.41 2.16 -11.80
N ILE A 18 4.16 1.68 -11.80
CA ILE A 18 3.02 2.39 -11.27
C ILE A 18 3.33 2.53 -9.79
N SER A 19 3.57 3.76 -9.38
CA SER A 19 3.68 4.13 -7.99
C SER A 19 2.47 3.55 -7.25
N ALA A 20 2.75 2.81 -6.19
CA ALA A 20 1.75 2.10 -5.42
C ALA A 20 1.81 2.54 -3.97
N SER A 21 0.65 2.81 -3.41
CA SER A 21 0.48 3.19 -2.02
C SER A 21 0.30 1.94 -1.16
N ALA A 22 1.00 1.90 -0.03
CA ALA A 22 0.83 0.88 0.99
C ALA A 22 -0.05 1.43 2.13
N CYS A 23 -1.22 0.86 2.33
CA CYS A 23 -2.16 1.24 3.38
C CYS A 23 -2.24 0.16 4.46
N VAL A 24 -1.83 0.49 5.68
CA VAL A 24 -2.07 -0.32 6.87
C VAL A 24 -3.55 -0.22 7.23
N ALA A 25 -4.19 -1.35 7.51
CA ALA A 25 -5.54 -1.45 8.03
C ALA A 25 -5.49 -2.16 9.40
N GLY A 26 -5.71 -1.40 10.47
CA GLY A 26 -5.84 -1.90 11.84
C GLY A 26 -7.29 -1.78 12.33
N GLY A 27 -7.79 -2.76 13.08
CA GLY A 27 -9.14 -2.73 13.64
C GLY A 27 -9.64 -4.11 14.06
N LEU A 28 -10.96 -4.27 14.20
CA LEU A 28 -11.56 -5.58 14.46
C LEU A 28 -11.34 -6.54 13.28
N ALA A 29 -11.20 -7.84 13.56
CA ALA A 29 -10.87 -8.82 12.51
C ALA A 29 -11.90 -8.88 11.36
N THR A 30 -13.18 -8.65 11.67
CA THR A 30 -14.25 -8.56 10.67
C THR A 30 -14.09 -7.35 9.76
N GLN A 31 -13.68 -6.20 10.31
CA GLN A 31 -13.43 -4.97 9.57
C GLN A 31 -12.20 -5.12 8.66
N VAL A 32 -11.10 -5.68 9.19
CA VAL A 32 -9.88 -5.95 8.42
C VAL A 32 -10.18 -6.90 7.25
N THR A 33 -11.04 -7.89 7.45
CA THR A 33 -11.48 -8.79 6.38
C THR A 33 -12.26 -8.05 5.28
N GLN A 34 -13.15 -7.12 5.65
CA GLN A 34 -13.90 -6.30 4.68
C GLN A 34 -12.99 -5.34 3.90
N VAL A 35 -12.02 -4.72 4.57
CA VAL A 35 -10.99 -3.90 3.91
C VAL A 35 -10.13 -4.74 2.96
N GLY A 36 -9.86 -6.00 3.32
CA GLY A 36 -9.21 -6.95 2.42
C GLY A 36 -10.00 -7.20 1.13
N ALA A 37 -11.33 -7.22 1.19
CA ALA A 37 -12.18 -7.31 0.00
C ALA A 37 -12.09 -6.03 -0.86
N CYS A 38 -12.10 -4.84 -0.24
CA CYS A 38 -11.86 -3.57 -0.93
C CYS A 38 -10.52 -3.59 -1.69
N CYS A 39 -9.44 -4.01 -1.03
CA CYS A 39 -8.11 -4.11 -1.63
C CYS A 39 -8.10 -5.01 -2.87
N LYS A 40 -8.61 -6.24 -2.74
CA LYS A 40 -8.63 -7.23 -3.81
C LYS A 40 -9.52 -6.82 -4.99
N SER A 41 -10.63 -6.12 -4.72
CA SER A 41 -11.54 -5.63 -5.78
C SER A 41 -10.89 -4.59 -6.70
N LEU A 42 -9.82 -3.94 -6.24
CA LEU A 42 -9.07 -2.92 -6.98
C LEU A 42 -7.75 -3.47 -7.53
N ALA A 43 -7.62 -4.80 -7.65
CA ALA A 43 -6.40 -5.50 -8.02
C ALA A 43 -5.19 -5.16 -7.12
N GLY A 44 -5.45 -4.76 -5.87
CA GLY A 44 -4.42 -4.57 -4.86
C GLY A 44 -3.94 -5.89 -4.27
N THR A 45 -2.72 -5.87 -3.73
CA THR A 45 -2.11 -7.01 -3.05
C THR A 45 -2.36 -6.89 -1.55
N TRP A 46 -2.86 -7.97 -0.95
CA TRP A 46 -3.22 -8.02 0.47
C TRP A 46 -2.22 -8.85 1.28
N TYR A 47 -1.59 -8.23 2.27
CA TYR A 47 -0.64 -8.87 3.18
C TYR A 47 -1.21 -8.87 4.59
N GLN A 48 -1.51 -10.05 5.13
CA GLN A 48 -2.10 -10.18 6.45
C GLN A 48 -1.34 -11.21 7.28
N PHE A 49 -0.75 -10.74 8.38
CA PHE A 49 -0.04 -11.57 9.35
C PHE A 49 -0.87 -11.79 10.62
N TYR A 50 -1.76 -10.85 10.95
CA TYR A 50 -2.62 -10.89 12.13
C TYR A 50 -4.09 -10.70 11.75
N PRO A 51 -5.05 -11.27 12.52
CA PRO A 51 -6.47 -11.09 12.23
C PRO A 51 -6.92 -9.61 12.26
N ASN A 52 -6.32 -8.82 13.14
CA ASN A 52 -6.67 -7.42 13.44
C ASN A 52 -5.76 -6.39 12.74
N GLN A 53 -4.82 -6.83 11.90
CA GLN A 53 -3.92 -5.92 11.19
C GLN A 53 -3.44 -6.51 9.85
N ALA A 54 -3.50 -5.70 8.80
CA ALA A 54 -3.04 -6.06 7.47
C ALA A 54 -2.53 -4.85 6.68
N ILE A 55 -1.89 -5.09 5.55
CA ILE A 55 -1.41 -4.07 4.61
C ILE A 55 -2.02 -4.34 3.24
N CYS A 56 -2.66 -3.33 2.65
CA CYS A 56 -3.05 -3.32 1.25
C CYS A 56 -2.03 -2.51 0.45
N VAL A 57 -1.46 -3.10 -0.60
CA VAL A 57 -0.67 -2.37 -1.59
C VAL A 57 -1.54 -2.19 -2.84
N VAL A 58 -1.82 -0.95 -3.20
CA VAL A 58 -2.71 -0.60 -4.31
C VAL A 58 -2.06 0.47 -5.18
N ALA A 59 -2.29 0.42 -6.49
CA ALA A 59 -1.80 1.45 -7.40
C ALA A 59 -2.34 2.85 -7.00
N ASP A 60 -1.52 3.89 -7.16
CA ASP A 60 -1.86 5.24 -6.69
C ASP A 60 -3.11 5.82 -7.39
N ASP A 61 -3.34 5.50 -8.67
CA ASP A 61 -4.54 5.88 -9.42
C ASP A 61 -5.83 5.25 -8.85
N ARG A 62 -5.70 4.19 -8.05
CA ARG A 62 -6.80 3.49 -7.38
C ARG A 62 -6.90 3.81 -5.89
N LEU A 63 -5.97 4.59 -5.32
CA LEU A 63 -5.95 4.93 -3.90
C LEU A 63 -7.24 5.62 -3.45
N TRP A 64 -7.79 6.52 -4.28
CA TRP A 64 -9.08 7.18 -4.02
C TRP A 64 -10.23 6.18 -3.88
N ALA A 65 -10.31 5.22 -4.81
CA ALA A 65 -11.35 4.20 -4.80
C ALA A 65 -11.19 3.28 -3.58
N TYR A 66 -9.95 2.95 -3.22
CA TYR A 66 -9.64 2.19 -2.01
C TYR A 66 -10.13 2.93 -0.76
N LYS A 67 -9.72 4.20 -0.57
CA LYS A 67 -10.17 5.03 0.57
C LYS A 67 -11.69 5.16 0.63
N SER A 68 -12.35 5.30 -0.51
CA SER A 68 -13.81 5.36 -0.61
C SER A 68 -14.47 4.05 -0.19
N CYS A 69 -13.91 2.90 -0.57
CA CYS A 69 -14.41 1.60 -0.18
C CYS A 69 -14.24 1.38 1.32
N VAL A 70 -13.05 1.68 1.86
CA VAL A 70 -12.76 1.61 3.30
C VAL A 70 -13.69 2.54 4.09
N GLY A 71 -13.93 3.77 3.63
CA GLY A 71 -14.84 4.70 4.31
C GLY A 71 -16.30 4.23 4.37
N ARG A 72 -16.69 3.26 3.55
CA ARG A 72 -18.02 2.62 3.60
C ARG A 72 -18.06 1.43 4.55
N VAL A 73 -16.91 0.92 4.99
CA VAL A 73 -16.81 -0.06 6.08
C VAL A 73 -17.12 0.72 7.36
N GLY A 74 -18.40 0.87 7.66
CA GLY A 74 -18.96 1.89 8.57
C GLY A 74 -18.62 1.75 10.05
N TYR A 75 -17.34 1.81 10.41
CA TYR A 75 -16.88 1.70 11.79
C TYR A 75 -15.71 2.63 12.06
N SER A 76 -15.79 3.34 13.20
CA SER A 76 -14.81 4.32 13.70
C SER A 76 -13.45 3.73 14.07
N ASP A 77 -13.35 2.40 14.20
CA ASP A 77 -12.20 1.73 14.80
C ASP A 77 -11.16 1.27 13.77
N LEU A 78 -11.43 1.52 12.48
CA LEU A 78 -10.52 1.24 11.38
C LEU A 78 -9.46 2.35 11.29
N ASP A 79 -8.29 2.09 11.86
CA ASP A 79 -7.13 2.94 11.62
C ASP A 79 -6.51 2.56 10.27
N THR A 80 -6.74 3.40 9.27
CA THR A 80 -6.14 3.26 7.95
C THR A 80 -5.14 4.37 7.67
N LYS A 81 -3.86 4.01 7.58
CA LYS A 81 -2.75 4.90 7.26
C LYS A 81 -2.09 4.45 5.98
N CYS A 82 -1.97 5.35 5.02
CA CYS A 82 -1.38 5.08 3.71
C CYS A 82 -0.05 5.81 3.55
N ILE A 83 0.96 5.07 3.12
CA ILE A 83 2.26 5.57 2.69
C ILE A 83 2.26 5.59 1.15
N PRO A 84 2.43 6.77 0.52
CA PRO A 84 2.42 6.86 -0.93
C PRO A 84 3.69 6.27 -1.54
N GLY A 85 3.57 5.72 -2.76
CA GLY A 85 4.70 5.05 -3.45
C GLY A 85 5.83 5.98 -3.85
N ASN A 86 5.56 7.29 -3.93
CA ASN A 86 6.54 8.34 -4.18
C ASN A 86 7.37 8.73 -2.93
N GLY A 87 7.08 8.13 -1.77
CA GLY A 87 7.76 8.43 -0.52
C GLY A 87 7.39 9.78 0.11
N GLU A 88 6.37 10.46 -0.39
CA GLU A 88 5.91 11.74 0.16
C GLU A 88 5.42 11.59 1.61
N GLY A 89 5.86 12.49 2.49
CA GLY A 89 5.52 12.43 3.92
C GLY A 89 6.38 11.47 4.74
N LEU A 90 7.31 10.71 4.14
CA LEU A 90 8.41 10.13 4.89
C LEU A 90 9.44 11.24 5.15
N SER A 91 9.78 11.47 6.43
CA SER A 91 10.88 12.37 6.74
C SER A 91 12.19 11.82 6.15
N THR A 92 12.95 12.67 5.45
CA THR A 92 14.29 12.37 4.90
C THR A 92 15.37 12.11 5.95
N ALA A 93 15.00 12.04 7.24
CA ALA A 93 15.91 11.74 8.33
C ALA A 93 16.24 10.24 8.35
N ILE A 94 17.30 9.87 7.63
CA ILE A 94 18.02 8.59 7.76
C ILE A 94 18.76 8.50 9.12
N GLY A 95 18.45 9.36 10.09
CA GLY A 95 19.11 9.36 11.39
C GLY A 95 18.28 10.10 12.42
N THR A 96 18.21 9.50 13.61
CA THR A 96 17.47 9.91 14.81
C THR A 96 15.94 9.81 14.68
N PRO A 97 15.33 8.69 15.10
CA PRO A 97 13.89 8.64 15.33
C PRO A 97 13.57 9.61 16.46
N THR A 98 13.00 10.77 16.14
CA THR A 98 12.25 11.54 17.15
C THR A 98 10.95 10.80 17.40
N ALA A 99 11.06 9.80 18.26
CA ALA A 99 10.02 9.09 18.98
C ALA A 99 8.58 9.38 18.52
N PHE A 100 8.11 8.67 17.49
CA PHE A 100 6.72 8.25 17.49
C PHE A 100 6.62 7.20 18.60
N THR A 101 6.03 7.60 19.72
CA THR A 101 5.74 6.69 20.81
C THR A 101 4.77 5.64 20.28
N THR A 102 5.33 4.42 20.12
CA THR A 102 4.71 3.13 19.80
C THR A 102 4.56 2.72 18.31
N GLY A 103 5.60 2.06 17.76
CA GLY A 103 5.44 0.91 16.85
C GLY A 103 6.17 0.92 15.49
N ARG A 104 7.07 -0.05 15.30
CA ARG A 104 7.97 -0.42 14.17
C ARG A 104 8.11 0.53 12.94
N GLU A 105 9.32 1.03 12.77
CA GLU A 105 9.91 1.59 11.53
C GLU A 105 11.05 0.67 11.03
N THR A 106 11.19 0.44 9.71
CA THR A 106 12.44 -0.05 9.03
C THR A 106 12.20 -0.32 7.53
N ILE A 107 13.02 -0.01 6.51
CA ILE A 107 14.27 0.77 6.29
C ILE A 107 14.21 1.32 4.84
N THR A 108 15.00 2.37 4.62
CA THR A 108 15.53 2.92 3.36
C THR A 108 16.11 1.91 2.37
N ALA A 109 15.87 2.12 1.07
CA ALA A 109 16.71 1.56 0.00
C ALA A 109 17.75 2.60 -0.44
N ALA A 110 19.03 2.23 -0.42
CA ALA A 110 20.09 2.95 -1.12
C ALA A 110 20.98 1.92 -1.84
N ALA A 111 21.08 2.12 -3.18
CA ALA A 111 21.87 1.46 -4.22
C ALA A 111 22.62 0.15 -3.91
#